data_AF-A0A6P1Q029-F1
#
_entry.id   AF-A0A6P1Q029-F1
#
_cell.length_a   1.000
_cell.length_b   1.000
_cell.length_c   1.000
_cell.angle_alpha   90.00
_cell.angle_beta   90.00
_cell.angle_gamma   90.00
#
_symmetry.space_group_name_H-M   'P 1'
#
loop_
_entity.id
_entity.type
_entity.pdbx_description
1 polymer ?
#
loop_
_entity_poly.entity_id
_entity_poly.type
_entity_poly.pdbx_seq_one_letter_code
_entity_poly.pdbx_strand_id
1 'polypeptide(L)'
;MRVLLALALLLPLVAQATGGAWQGSAVGVALSNRGVEAASAPVSPPESISGVMTLIYWRFELTGPQPAGLQVKLCSSTRCTPIEGASGSTRGLTNVPAGDTLRFIYSVPGQGRLFPVLRVRSNQVMVNYQ
;
A
#
# COMPACT_ATOMS: atom_id res chain seq x y z
N MET A 1 -2.05 10.67 -56.12
CA MET A 1 -1.96 11.47 -54.88
C MET A 1 -3.04 11.16 -53.82
N ARG A 2 -4.13 10.43 -54.13
CA ARG A 2 -5.20 10.09 -53.15
C ARG A 2 -4.91 8.86 -52.27
N VAL A 3 -4.15 7.88 -52.78
CA VAL A 3 -3.84 6.63 -52.06
C VAL A 3 -2.82 6.85 -50.93
N LEU A 4 -1.92 7.84 -51.10
CA LEU A 4 -0.92 8.22 -50.09
C LEU A 4 -1.54 8.84 -48.83
N LEU A 5 -2.70 9.51 -48.94
CA LEU A 5 -3.40 10.05 -47.77
C LEU A 5 -4.13 8.96 -46.97
N ALA A 6 -4.52 7.85 -47.59
CA ALA A 6 -5.23 6.77 -46.90
C ALA A 6 -4.31 5.91 -46.02
N LEU A 7 -3.01 5.84 -46.34
CA LEU A 7 -2.04 5.03 -45.58
C LEU A 7 -1.54 5.73 -44.29
N ALA A 8 -1.72 7.04 -44.17
CA ALA A 8 -1.30 7.81 -43.00
C ALA A 8 -2.26 7.68 -41.80
N LEU A 9 -3.49 7.18 -42.00
CA LEU A 9 -4.48 6.98 -40.92
C LEU A 9 -4.33 5.66 -40.16
N LEU A 10 -3.38 4.80 -40.54
CA LEU A 10 -3.16 3.49 -39.92
C LEU A 10 -2.00 3.49 -38.91
N LEU A 11 -1.38 4.64 -38.60
CA LEU A 11 -0.40 4.69 -37.52
C LEU A 11 -1.10 4.47 -36.17
N PRO A 12 -0.82 3.37 -35.45
CA PRO A 12 -1.36 3.19 -34.12
C PRO A 12 -0.76 4.28 -33.23
N LEU A 13 -1.61 5.13 -32.66
CA LEU A 13 -1.22 6.08 -31.64
C LEU A 13 -0.80 5.27 -30.41
N VAL A 14 0.50 4.95 -30.31
CA VAL A 14 1.07 4.35 -29.10
C VAL A 14 1.09 5.41 -28.01
N ALA A 15 -0.03 5.53 -27.30
CA ALA A 15 -0.10 6.27 -26.06
C ALA A 15 0.85 5.62 -25.05
N GLN A 16 1.97 6.28 -24.75
CA GLN A 16 2.85 5.89 -23.66
C GLN A 16 2.14 6.23 -22.36
N ALA A 17 1.68 5.22 -21.63
CA ALA A 17 1.23 5.45 -20.25
C ALA A 17 2.46 5.84 -19.43
N THR A 18 2.54 7.09 -18.98
CA THR A 18 3.64 7.58 -18.13
C THR A 18 3.52 7.10 -16.68
N GLY A 19 2.74 6.05 -16.43
CA GLY A 19 2.47 5.55 -15.10
C GLY A 19 2.04 4.09 -15.11
N GLY A 20 2.17 3.46 -13.95
CA GLY A 20 1.85 2.06 -13.75
C GLY A 20 1.28 1.82 -12.37
N ALA A 21 0.96 0.56 -12.10
CA ALA A 21 0.52 0.12 -10.79
C ALA A 21 1.15 -1.24 -10.47
N TRP A 22 1.50 -1.42 -9.20
CA TRP A 22 1.88 -2.72 -8.67
C TRP A 22 1.04 -3.03 -7.45
N GLN A 23 0.85 -4.31 -7.16
CA GLN A 23 0.13 -4.77 -5.98
C GLN A 23 0.89 -5.88 -5.29
N GLY A 24 0.69 -6.00 -3.98
CA GLY A 24 1.33 -7.01 -3.18
C GLY A 24 0.56 -7.27 -1.90
N SER A 25 0.87 -8.40 -1.27
CA SER A 25 0.28 -8.77 0.01
C SER A 25 1.31 -9.40 0.93
N ALA A 26 1.14 -9.20 2.24
CA ALA A 26 1.97 -9.81 3.26
C ALA A 26 1.15 -10.28 4.46
N VAL A 27 1.67 -11.27 5.17
CA VAL A 27 1.10 -11.72 6.44
C VAL A 27 1.13 -10.58 7.46
N GLY A 28 0.10 -10.52 8.30
CA GLY A 28 0.00 -9.52 9.35
C GLY A 28 0.73 -9.87 10.63
N VAL A 29 0.39 -9.11 11.68
CA VAL A 29 0.98 -9.23 13.00
C VAL A 29 -0.02 -9.78 14.01
N ALA A 30 0.51 -10.26 15.13
CA ALA A 30 -0.26 -10.48 16.34
C ALA A 30 0.25 -9.53 17.43
N LEU A 31 -0.68 -8.88 18.14
CA LEU A 31 -0.40 -7.93 19.21
C LEU A 31 -1.13 -8.37 20.48
N SER A 32 -0.37 -8.78 21.50
CA SER A 32 -0.89 -9.25 22.79
C SER A 32 -0.87 -8.19 23.89
N ASN A 33 -0.23 -7.05 23.64
CA ASN A 33 -0.02 -5.99 24.62
C ASN A 33 -0.36 -4.63 24.01
N ARG A 34 -0.85 -3.71 24.85
CA ARG A 34 -1.00 -2.29 24.52
C ARG A 34 0.34 -1.58 24.70
N GLY A 35 0.50 -0.44 24.04
CA GLY A 35 1.69 0.40 24.16
C GLY A 35 2.91 -0.11 23.39
N VAL A 36 2.73 -1.11 22.52
CA VAL A 36 3.77 -1.63 21.62
C VAL A 36 3.35 -1.41 20.17
N GLU A 37 4.33 -1.20 19.30
CA GLU A 37 4.13 -1.19 17.85
C GLU A 37 4.67 -2.50 17.24
N ALA A 38 3.96 -3.04 16.26
CA ALA A 38 4.39 -4.22 15.51
C ALA A 38 4.30 -3.98 14.01
N ALA A 39 5.36 -4.32 13.29
CA ALA A 39 5.44 -4.20 11.84
C ALA A 39 5.03 -5.51 11.14
N SER A 40 4.22 -5.42 10.09
CA SER A 40 3.94 -6.54 9.20
C SER A 40 5.20 -7.03 8.50
N ALA A 41 5.13 -8.23 7.91
CA ALA A 41 6.07 -8.59 6.87
C ALA A 41 6.08 -7.53 5.74
N PRO A 42 7.22 -7.35 5.06
CA PRO A 42 7.36 -6.35 4.01
C PRO A 42 6.45 -6.67 2.81
N VAL A 43 5.89 -5.64 2.19
CA VAL A 43 5.21 -5.72 0.91
C VAL A 43 6.06 -4.97 -0.11
N SER A 44 6.67 -5.72 -1.03
CA SER A 44 7.62 -5.19 -2.02
C SER A 44 7.06 -5.34 -3.44
N PRO A 45 7.45 -4.46 -4.37
CA PRO A 45 7.08 -4.62 -5.77
C PRO A 45 7.66 -5.93 -6.35
N PRO A 46 6.97 -6.56 -7.31
CA PRO A 46 7.41 -7.85 -7.88
C PRO A 46 8.63 -7.73 -8.80
N GLU A 47 8.91 -6.52 -9.30
CA GLU A 47 10.02 -6.22 -10.19
C GLU A 47 10.65 -4.86 -9.83
N SER A 48 11.77 -4.53 -10.46
CA SER A 48 12.41 -3.22 -10.27
C SER A 48 11.59 -2.13 -10.94
N ILE A 49 10.94 -1.29 -10.13
CA ILE A 49 10.08 -0.20 -10.59
C ILE A 49 10.78 1.14 -10.36
N SER A 50 10.86 1.93 -11.42
CA SER A 50 11.28 3.34 -11.38
C SER A 50 10.08 4.28 -11.23
N GLY A 51 10.35 5.52 -10.87
CA GLY A 51 9.31 6.55 -10.69
C GLY A 51 8.94 6.74 -9.23
N VAL A 52 7.83 7.44 -8.99
CA VAL A 52 7.37 7.81 -7.66
C VAL A 52 5.91 7.43 -7.43
N MET A 53 5.60 7.04 -6.20
CA MET A 53 4.23 6.71 -5.79
C MET A 53 3.33 7.95 -5.91
N THR A 54 2.07 7.74 -6.30
CA THR A 54 1.06 8.81 -6.47
C THR A 54 -0.20 8.58 -5.64
N LEU A 55 -0.71 7.34 -5.63
CA LEU A 55 -1.91 6.96 -4.89
C LEU A 55 -1.80 5.49 -4.49
N ILE A 56 -2.01 5.21 -3.20
CA ILE A 56 -1.93 3.86 -2.66
C ILE A 56 -3.29 3.46 -2.13
N TYR A 57 -3.84 2.38 -2.67
CA TYR A 57 -4.96 1.67 -2.08
C TYR A 57 -4.43 0.62 -1.13
N TRP A 58 -5.10 0.42 -0.01
CA TRP A 58 -4.68 -0.54 1.00
C TRP A 58 -5.89 -1.25 1.60
N ARG A 59 -5.64 -2.46 2.08
CA ARG A 59 -6.61 -3.27 2.83
C ARG A 59 -5.88 -4.17 3.81
N PHE A 60 -6.43 -4.33 5.00
CA PHE A 60 -6.03 -5.38 5.93
C PHE A 60 -7.24 -6.13 6.46
N GLU A 61 -7.02 -7.37 6.88
CA GLU A 61 -8.08 -8.22 7.43
C GLU A 61 -7.74 -8.66 8.85
N LEU A 62 -8.67 -8.45 9.78
CA LEU A 62 -8.54 -8.93 11.15
C LEU A 62 -9.25 -10.29 11.28
N THR A 63 -8.69 -11.20 12.07
CA THR A 63 -9.38 -12.48 12.37
C THR A 63 -10.35 -12.37 13.55
N GLY A 64 -10.52 -11.17 14.12
CA GLY A 64 -11.33 -10.91 15.30
C GLY A 64 -11.80 -9.45 15.33
N PRO A 65 -12.47 -9.01 16.40
CA PRO A 65 -12.96 -7.64 16.50
C PRO A 65 -11.81 -6.64 16.51
N GLN A 66 -12.03 -5.48 15.90
CA GLN A 66 -11.08 -4.38 15.97
C GLN A 66 -11.04 -3.82 17.40
N PRO A 67 -9.85 -3.77 18.05
CA PRO A 67 -9.75 -3.18 19.37
C PRO A 67 -9.96 -1.66 19.30
N ALA A 68 -10.60 -1.11 20.34
CA ALA A 68 -10.75 0.33 20.49
C ALA A 68 -9.36 1.01 20.55
N GLY A 69 -9.21 2.09 19.78
CA GLY A 69 -7.96 2.83 19.68
C GLY A 69 -6.89 2.15 18.82
N LEU A 70 -7.25 1.19 17.96
CA LEU A 70 -6.33 0.67 16.95
C LEU A 70 -5.79 1.82 16.09
N GLN A 71 -4.47 1.96 16.06
CA GLN A 71 -3.75 2.86 15.18
C GLN A 71 -2.98 2.04 14.17
N VAL A 72 -3.08 2.44 12.90
CA VAL A 72 -2.37 1.79 11.80
C VAL A 72 -1.66 2.85 10.98
N LYS A 73 -0.41 2.58 10.63
CA LYS A 73 0.40 3.42 9.75
C LYS A 73 0.88 2.58 8.57
N LEU A 74 0.90 3.17 7.38
CA LEU A 74 1.59 2.61 6.23
C LEU A 74 2.93 3.32 6.07
N CYS A 75 4.02 2.56 6.13
CA CYS A 75 5.38 3.08 6.12
C CYS A 75 6.17 2.59 4.92
N SER A 76 6.86 3.52 4.26
CA SER A 76 7.97 3.29 3.33
C SER A 76 9.31 3.32 4.08
N SER A 77 10.43 3.31 3.37
CA SER A 77 11.76 3.44 3.98
C SER A 77 12.02 4.83 4.59
N THR A 78 11.33 5.87 4.11
CA THR A 78 11.59 7.27 4.47
C THR A 78 10.42 7.98 5.15
N ARG A 79 9.19 7.45 5.02
CA ARG A 79 7.97 8.13 5.47
C ARG A 79 6.89 7.15 5.91
N CYS A 80 6.15 7.54 6.94
CA CYS A 80 4.91 6.89 7.35
C CYS A 80 3.70 7.82 7.17
N THR A 81 2.54 7.25 6.86
CA THR A 81 1.25 7.94 6.83
C THR A 81 0.24 7.16 7.68
N PRO A 82 -0.54 7.83 8.56
CA PRO A 82 -1.63 7.16 9.27
C PRO A 82 -2.71 6.72 8.27
N ILE A 83 -3.33 5.58 8.54
CA ILE A 83 -4.44 5.04 7.76
C ILE A 83 -5.57 4.60 8.69
N GLU A 84 -6.81 4.77 8.25
CA GLU A 84 -8.01 4.57 9.07
C GLU A 84 -8.99 3.61 8.42
N GLY A 85 -9.60 2.75 9.25
CA GLY A 85 -10.47 1.66 8.79
C GLY A 85 -9.68 0.42 8.38
N ALA A 86 -10.36 -0.57 7.81
CA ALA A 86 -9.75 -1.81 7.31
C ALA A 86 -9.36 -1.75 5.82
N SER A 87 -9.81 -0.73 5.11
CA SER A 87 -9.43 -0.47 3.72
C SER A 87 -9.61 1.01 3.38
N GLY A 88 -8.83 1.51 2.42
CA GLY A 88 -8.96 2.87 1.94
C GLY A 88 -7.92 3.23 0.90
N SER A 89 -7.67 4.52 0.75
CA SER A 89 -6.62 5.05 -0.11
C SER A 89 -5.89 6.20 0.55
N THR A 90 -4.61 6.39 0.24
CA THR A 90 -3.80 7.50 0.76
C THR A 90 -2.89 8.08 -0.31
N ARG A 91 -2.66 9.39 -0.23
CA ARG A 91 -1.62 10.13 -0.96
C ARG A 91 -0.45 10.51 -0.06
N GLY A 92 -0.42 10.02 1.19
CA GLY A 92 0.60 10.40 2.18
C GLY A 92 2.03 9.99 1.82
N LEU A 93 2.19 8.99 0.93
CA LEU A 93 3.47 8.54 0.41
C LEU A 93 3.75 9.03 -1.02
N THR A 94 3.07 10.09 -1.48
CA THR A 94 3.38 10.70 -2.78
C THR A 94 4.84 11.16 -2.84
N ASN A 95 5.48 11.02 -4.00
CA ASN A 95 6.90 11.34 -4.25
C ASN A 95 7.91 10.45 -3.52
N VAL A 96 7.46 9.35 -2.89
CA VAL A 96 8.35 8.27 -2.42
C VAL A 96 8.70 7.37 -3.61
N PRO A 97 9.93 6.82 -3.71
CA PRO A 97 10.30 5.91 -4.80
C PRO A 97 9.28 4.78 -4.98
N ALA A 98 8.79 4.54 -6.19
CA ALA A 98 7.79 3.50 -6.44
C ALA A 98 8.32 2.07 -6.18
N GLY A 99 9.64 1.90 -6.22
CA GLY A 99 10.36 0.68 -5.87
C GLY A 99 10.47 0.40 -4.37
N ASP A 100 10.01 1.31 -3.49
CA ASP A 100 10.16 1.14 -2.04
C ASP A 100 9.30 0.00 -1.50
N THR A 101 9.82 -0.65 -0.47
CA THR A 101 9.09 -1.65 0.31
C THR A 101 8.19 -0.98 1.33
N LEU A 102 6.93 -1.43 1.40
CA LEU A 102 5.94 -0.93 2.34
C LEU A 102 5.73 -1.89 3.52
N ARG A 103 5.43 -1.33 4.70
CA ARG A 103 5.08 -2.07 5.91
C ARG A 103 3.88 -1.43 6.59
N PHE A 104 2.99 -2.27 7.12
CA PHE A 104 1.94 -1.83 8.01
C PHE A 104 2.46 -1.88 9.44
N ILE A 105 2.34 -0.78 10.16
CA ILE A 105 2.68 -0.69 11.57
C ILE A 105 1.38 -0.59 12.35
N TYR A 106 1.19 -1.54 13.26
CA TYR A 106 0.00 -1.62 14.11
C TYR A 106 0.37 -1.27 15.54
N SER A 107 -0.48 -0.51 16.21
CA SER A 107 -0.35 -0.23 17.64
C SER A 107 -1.71 0.02 18.28
N VAL A 108 -1.78 -0.24 19.59
CA VAL A 108 -2.95 0.11 20.40
C VAL A 108 -2.42 0.83 21.64
N PRO A 109 -2.72 2.14 21.83
CA PRO A 109 -2.25 2.89 22.98
C PRO A 109 -2.71 2.29 24.32
N GLY A 110 -2.00 2.68 25.38
CA GLY A 110 -2.22 2.21 26.74
C GLY A 110 -1.11 1.29 27.21
N GLN A 111 -1.38 0.53 28.28
CA GLN A 111 -0.43 -0.40 28.89
C GLN A 111 -1.12 -1.72 29.23
N GLY A 112 -0.32 -2.76 29.46
CA GLY A 112 -0.83 -4.08 29.85
C GLY A 112 -1.31 -4.94 28.67
N ARG A 113 -2.09 -5.98 28.98
CA ARG A 113 -2.54 -6.98 28.01
C ARG A 113 -3.61 -6.41 27.07
N LEU A 114 -3.48 -6.71 25.78
CA LEU A 114 -4.53 -6.51 24.78
C LEU A 114 -5.39 -7.76 24.70
N PHE A 115 -6.67 -7.63 25.06
CA PHE A 115 -7.64 -8.72 25.03
C PHE A 115 -8.93 -8.30 24.30
N PRO A 116 -9.41 -9.06 23.30
CA PRO A 116 -8.72 -10.19 22.68
C PRO A 116 -7.42 -9.74 21.99
N VAL A 117 -6.51 -10.69 21.77
CA VAL A 117 -5.26 -10.44 21.02
C VAL A 117 -5.63 -9.95 19.62
N LEU A 118 -5.06 -8.83 19.20
CA LEU A 118 -5.20 -8.36 17.82
C LEU A 118 -4.46 -9.34 16.91
N ARG A 119 -5.14 -9.83 15.87
CA ARG A 119 -4.56 -10.70 14.86
C ARG A 119 -4.94 -10.18 13.48
N VAL A 120 -3.93 -9.83 12.71
CA VAL A 120 -4.05 -9.39 11.33
C VAL A 120 -3.74 -10.58 10.43
N ARG A 121 -4.72 -11.04 9.67
CA ARG A 121 -4.60 -12.17 8.74
C ARG A 121 -3.73 -11.81 7.54
N SER A 122 -4.03 -10.68 6.91
CA SER A 122 -3.39 -10.25 5.67
C SER A 122 -3.38 -8.73 5.57
N ASN A 123 -2.36 -8.22 4.89
CA ASN A 123 -2.23 -6.82 4.48
C ASN A 123 -2.00 -6.80 2.98
N GLN A 124 -2.59 -5.83 2.31
CA GLN A 124 -2.55 -5.70 0.86
C GLN A 124 -2.39 -4.23 0.49
N VAL A 125 -1.63 -3.98 -0.57
CA VAL A 125 -1.52 -2.66 -1.18
C VAL A 125 -1.65 -2.78 -2.69
N MET A 126 -2.18 -1.73 -3.31
CA MET A 126 -2.04 -1.44 -4.72
C MET A 126 -1.50 -0.01 -4.85
N VAL A 127 -0.30 0.12 -5.40
CA VAL A 127 0.47 1.36 -5.48
C VAL A 127 0.45 1.83 -6.92
N ASN A 128 -0.16 2.98 -7.18
CA ASN A 128 -0.03 3.68 -8.44
C ASN A 128 1.24 4.54 -8.40
N TYR A 129 1.93 4.62 -9.53
CA TYR A 129 3.16 5.40 -9.69
C TYR A 129 3.25 6.02 -11.08
N GLN A 130 4.15 6.99 -11.21
CA GLN A 130 4.50 7.67 -12.47
C GLN A 130 5.99 8.02 -12.51
#